data_AF-A0A4R2D5J1-F1
#
_entry.id   AF-A0A4R2D5J1-F1
#
_cell.length_a   1.000
_cell.length_b   1.000
_cell.length_c   1.000
_cell.angle_alpha   90.00
_cell.angle_beta   90.00
_cell.angle_gamma   90.00
#
_symmetry.space_group_name_H-M   'P 1'
#
loop_
_entity.id
_entity.type
_entity.pdbx_description
1 polymer ?
#
loop_
_entity_poly.entity_id
_entity_poly.type
_entity_poly.pdbx_seq_one_letter_code
_entity_poly.pdbx_strand_id
1 'polypeptide(L)' 'MKIRAGFDIGYECENETAMLLVLSIHPSRRADLLTEQALTLDRPIEAWEYLDVFGNACSRILAPAGLKRFEVVTEELA' A
#
# COMPACT_ATOMS: atom_id res chain seq x y z
N MET A 1 11.92 -19.42 6.56
CA MET A 1 10.55 -19.89 6.25
C MET A 1 9.98 -18.97 5.18
N LYS A 2 9.21 -19.47 4.20
CA LYS A 2 8.55 -18.62 3.20
C LYS A 2 7.14 -18.27 3.69
N ILE A 3 6.76 -17.00 3.58
CA ILE A 3 5.46 -16.47 3.95
C ILE A 3 4.85 -15.83 2.71
N ARG A 4 3.54 -16.04 2.50
CA ARG A 4 2.74 -15.23 1.58
C ARG A 4 1.96 -14.22 2.41
N ALA A 5 2.31 -12.95 2.26
CA ALA A 5 1.71 -11.84 3.00
C ALA A 5 0.95 -10.93 2.05
N GLY A 6 -0.06 -10.25 2.58
CA GLY A 6 -0.90 -9.36 1.79
C GLY A 6 -2.14 -8.91 2.54
N PHE A 7 -2.90 -8.04 1.91
CA PHE A 7 -4.17 -7.54 2.40
C PHE A 7 -5.07 -7.15 1.23
N ASP A 8 -6.36 -7.08 1.53
CA ASP A 8 -7.41 -6.53 0.68
C ASP A 8 -8.28 -5.64 1.57
N ILE A 9 -8.20 -4.33 1.36
CA ILE A 9 -8.86 -3.32 2.20
C ILE A 9 -9.90 -2.58 1.36
N GLY A 10 -11.16 -2.63 1.80
CA GLY A 10 -12.23 -1.78 1.31
C GLY A 10 -12.45 -0.57 2.22
N TYR A 11 -12.50 0.63 1.65
CA TYR A 11 -12.82 1.86 2.37
C TYR A 11 -13.83 2.71 1.59
N GLU A 12 -14.97 3.02 2.21
CA GLU A 12 -16.02 3.88 1.63
C GLU A 12 -15.72 5.34 1.94
N CYS A 13 -15.49 6.15 0.90
CA CYS A 13 -15.27 7.59 1.03
C CYS A 13 -16.59 8.33 0.75
N GLU A 14 -17.16 9.01 1.74
CA GLU A 14 -18.36 9.84 1.50
C GLU A 14 -18.06 11.02 0.57
N ASN A 15 -16.86 11.58 0.66
CA ASN A 15 -16.38 12.71 -0.14
C ASN A 15 -14.95 12.43 -0.63
N GLU A 16 -14.43 13.31 -1.48
CA GLU A 16 -13.01 13.30 -1.80
C GLU A 16 -12.17 13.41 -0.52
N THR A 17 -11.30 12.43 -0.30
CA THR A 17 -10.61 12.20 0.97
C THR A 17 -9.10 12.10 0.74
N ALA A 18 -8.34 13.01 1.34
CA ALA A 18 -6.88 12.90 1.36
C ALA A 18 -6.47 11.74 2.27
N MET A 19 -5.66 10.81 1.73
CA MET A 19 -5.20 9.64 2.47
C MET A 19 -3.68 9.53 2.46
N LEU A 20 -3.15 9.05 3.58
CA LEU A 20 -1.76 8.61 3.70
C LEU A 20 -1.75 7.10 3.89
N LEU A 21 -1.28 6.38 2.89
CA LEU A 21 -1.25 4.93 2.88
C LEU A 21 0.15 4.44 3.28
N VAL A 22 0.24 3.79 4.45
CA VAL A 22 1.46 3.11 4.90
C VAL A 22 1.24 1.61 4.76
N LEU A 23 1.10 1.19 3.50
CA LEU A 23 0.62 -0.14 3.13
C LEU A 23 1.71 -1.01 2.48
N SER A 24 2.91 -0.47 2.27
CA SER A 24 4.07 -1.25 1.84
C SER A 24 4.84 -1.80 3.04
N ILE A 25 5.39 -3.00 2.89
CA ILE A 25 6.37 -3.57 3.81
C ILE A 25 7.53 -2.59 3.96
N HIS A 26 7.95 -2.39 5.21
CA HIS A 26 9.01 -1.45 5.57
C HIS A 26 10.27 -1.68 4.71
N PRO A 27 10.90 -0.62 4.15
CA PRO A 27 12.05 -0.75 3.25
C PRO A 27 13.22 -1.59 3.78
N SER A 28 13.41 -1.67 5.11
CA SER A 28 14.45 -2.53 5.71
C SER A 28 14.27 -4.02 5.45
N ARG A 29 13.06 -4.46 5.09
CA ARG A 29 12.71 -5.86 4.78
C ARG A 29 12.68 -6.15 3.28
N ARG A 30 13.05 -5.19 2.42
CA ARG A 30 13.06 -5.38 0.96
C ARG A 30 13.92 -6.57 0.51
N ALA A 31 15.02 -6.84 1.21
CA ALA A 31 15.89 -7.97 0.92
C ALA A 31 15.23 -9.33 1.18
N ASP A 32 14.19 -9.37 2.03
CA ASP A 32 13.45 -10.58 2.37
C ASP A 32 12.31 -10.85 1.38
N LEU A 33 11.95 -9.88 0.53
CA LEU A 33 10.91 -10.02 -0.48
C LEU A 33 11.37 -10.96 -1.60
N LEU A 34 10.54 -11.95 -1.91
CA LEU A 34 10.76 -12.90 -3.00
C LEU A 34 10.02 -12.48 -4.28
N THR A 35 9.02 -11.61 -4.15
CA THR A 35 8.27 -10.99 -5.24
C THR A 35 8.23 -9.48 -5.05
N GLU A 36 7.92 -8.74 -6.12
CA GLU A 36 7.60 -7.32 -5.97
C GLU A 36 6.37 -7.14 -5.09
N GLN A 37 6.39 -6.11 -4.23
CA GLN A 37 5.18 -5.65 -3.55
C GLN A 37 4.58 -4.50 -4.35
N ALA A 38 3.42 -4.72 -4.96
CA ALA A 38 2.71 -3.69 -5.72
C ALA A 38 1.42 -3.32 -5.01
N LEU A 39 1.32 -2.05 -4.57
CA LEU A 39 0.06 -1.49 -4.08
C LEU A 39 -0.88 -1.28 -5.27
N THR A 40 -1.92 -2.09 -5.35
CA THR A 40 -2.94 -2.02 -6.39
C THR A 40 -4.12 -1.22 -5.89
N LEU A 41 -4.55 -0.26 -6.71
CA LEU A 41 -5.75 0.54 -6.53
C LEU A 41 -6.81 0.05 -7.51
N ASP A 42 -8.06 -0.03 -7.06
CA ASP A 42 -9.20 -0.43 -7.91
C ASP A 42 -9.42 0.47 -9.12
N ARG A 43 -8.92 1.70 -9.05
CA ARG A 43 -8.95 2.68 -10.14
C ARG A 43 -7.67 3.51 -10.15
N PRO A 44 -7.26 4.06 -11.30
CA PRO A 44 -6.13 4.97 -11.37
C PRO A 44 -6.37 6.20 -10.48
N ILE A 45 -5.57 6.35 -9.43
CA ILE A 45 -5.53 7.53 -8.56
C ILE A 45 -4.08 7.97 -8.51
N GLU A 46 -3.83 9.26 -8.70
CA GLU A 46 -2.49 9.81 -8.61
C GLU A 46 -1.95 9.61 -7.19
N ALA A 47 -0.78 8.98 -7.09
CA ALA A 47 -0.12 8.66 -5.84
C ALA A 47 1.28 9.28 -5.81
N TRP A 48 1.62 9.87 -4.67
CA TRP A 48 2.91 10.48 -4.41
C TRP A 48 3.61 9.69 -3.32
N GLU A 49 4.78 9.13 -3.63
CA GLU A 49 5.52 8.28 -2.68
C GLU A 49 6.64 9.05 -1.98
N TYR A 50 6.81 8.80 -0.68
CA TYR A 50 7.94 9.33 0.08
C TYR A 50 8.30 8.41 1.25
N LEU A 51 9.50 8.59 1.80
CA LEU A 51 9.90 7.98 3.06
C LEU A 51 9.62 8.95 4.20
N ASP A 52 8.87 8.50 5.21
CA ASP A 52 8.68 9.30 6.42
C ASP A 52 9.92 9.27 7.34
N VAL A 53 9.83 10.00 8.46
CA VAL A 53 10.93 10.10 9.44
C VAL A 53 11.23 8.79 10.18
N PHE A 54 10.35 7.81 10.09
CA PHE A 54 10.52 6.48 10.66
C PHE A 54 11.05 5.47 9.63
N GLY A 55 11.18 5.89 8.36
CA GLY A 55 11.65 5.05 7.26
C GLY A 55 10.53 4.29 6.54
N ASN A 56 9.25 4.53 6.85
CA ASN A 56 8.14 3.87 6.17
C ASN A 56 8.02 4.39 4.74
N ALA A 57 7.71 3.48 3.80
CA ALA A 57 7.29 3.86 2.45
C ALA A 57 5.81 4.22 2.48
N CYS A 58 5.52 5.49 2.24
CA CYS A 58 4.18 6.06 2.31
C CYS A 58 3.71 6.50 0.92
N SER A 59 2.46 6.20 0.57
CA SER A 59 1.81 6.70 -0.65
C SER A 59 0.72 7.70 -0.26
N ARG A 60 0.82 8.94 -0.71
CA ARG A 60 -0.20 9.97 -0.52
C ARG A 60 -1.12 10.03 -1.72
N ILE A 61 -2.43 9.94 -1.48
CA ILE A 61 -3.44 9.99 -2.53
C ILE A 61 -4.55 10.98 -2.18
N LEU A 62 -5.29 11.39 -3.20
CA LEU A 62 -6.58 12.04 -3.06
C LEU A 62 -7.65 11.06 -3.57
N ALA A 63 -8.26 10.33 -2.65
CA ALA A 63 -9.24 9.29 -2.97
C ALA A 63 -10.59 9.94 -3.29
N PRO A 64 -11.15 9.79 -4.51
CA PRO A 64 -12.47 10.33 -4.79
C PRO A 64 -13.55 9.53 -4.05
N ALA A 65 -14.75 10.10 -3.93
CA ALA A 65 -15.89 9.46 -3.27
C ALA A 65 -16.18 8.03 -3.80
N GLY A 66 -16.85 7.23 -2.96
CA GLY A 66 -17.24 5.85 -3.21
C GLY A 66 -16.31 4.79 -2.62
N LEU A 67 -16.65 3.54 -2.90
CA LEU A 67 -15.83 2.31 -2.95
C LEU A 67 -14.35 2.54 -3.31
N LYS A 68 -13.39 2.53 -2.37
CA LYS A 68 -11.95 2.35 -2.66
C LYS A 68 -11.51 0.95 -2.24
N ARG A 69 -10.69 0.29 -3.07
CA ARG A 69 -10.05 -0.97 -2.70
C ARG A 69 -8.54 -0.89 -2.90
N PHE A 70 -7.82 -1.32 -1.87
CA PHE A 70 -6.36 -1.36 -1.81
C PHE A 70 -5.92 -2.80 -1.61
N GLU A 71 -5.04 -3.30 -2.48
CA GLU A 71 -4.56 -4.67 -2.41
C GLU A 71 -3.03 -4.71 -2.51
N VAL A 72 -2.42 -5.59 -1.72
CA VAL A 72 -1.03 -6.03 -1.90
C VAL A 72 -1.00 -7.53 -1.69
N VAL A 73 -0.25 -8.22 -2.55
CA VAL A 73 0.13 -9.62 -2.36
C VAL A 73 1.62 -9.74 -2.63
N THR A 74 2.34 -10.38 -1.73
CA THR A 74 3.77 -10.63 -1.88
C THR A 74 4.19 -11.92 -1.18
N GLU A 75 5.30 -12.49 -1.62
CA GLU A 75 6.00 -13.56 -0.91
C GLU A 75 7.26 -12.98 -0.26
N GLU A 76 7.56 -13.42 0.96
CA GLU A 76 8.72 -12.97 1.73
C GLU A 76 9.33 -14.10 2.57
N LEU A 77 10.54 -13.88 3.06
CA LEU A 77 11.16 -14.68 4.10
C LEU A 77 10.74 -14.16 5.48
N ALA A 78 10.44 -15.09 6.38
CA ALA A 78 10.20 -14.78 7.80
C ALA A 78 11.45 -14.14 8.43
#